data_AF-A0A7C3PYS6-F1
#
_entry.id   AF-A0A7C3PYS6-F1
#
_cell.length_a   1.000
_cell.length_b   1.000
_cell.length_c   1.000
_cell.angle_alpha   90.00
_cell.angle_beta   90.00
_cell.angle_gamma   90.00
#
_symmetry.space_group_name_H-M   'P 1'
#
loop_
_entity.id
_entity.type
_entity.pdbx_description
1 polymer ?
#
loop_
_entity_poly.entity_id
_entity_poly.type
_entity_poly.pdbx_seq_one_letter_code
_entity_poly.pdbx_strand_id
1 'polypeptide(L)'
;MEHRVEADSLGEVNVPANAYWGSQAERSRNLFPISGMTEHPKMIDAYVMLKKACAVANAELDLLDRAVADAIAQAADEVLGGSLRDQFPVDVFHMGAGTSFNMNVNEVLANRAEEILGGERGQYKRVNPNDHVNYGQSTNDTFPTAMRVMSRMMLQDLL
;
A
#
# COMPACT_ATOMS: atom_id res chain seq x y z
N MET A 1 7.16 -20.84 10.41
CA MET A 1 7.09 -20.05 9.15
C MET A 1 8.34 -19.21 9.10
N GLU A 2 8.92 -18.97 7.92
CA GLU A 2 10.05 -18.04 7.81
C GLU A 2 9.55 -16.61 7.92
N HIS A 3 10.32 -15.76 8.59
CA HIS A 3 10.03 -14.35 8.80
C HIS A 3 11.25 -13.51 8.39
N ARG A 4 10.99 -12.28 7.94
CA ARG A 4 11.99 -11.22 7.85
C ARG A 4 11.74 -10.21 8.96
N VAL A 5 12.82 -9.59 9.43
CA VAL A 5 12.73 -8.52 10.43
C VAL A 5 12.67 -7.19 9.68
N GLU A 6 11.60 -6.43 9.89
CA GLU A 6 11.51 -5.03 9.49
C GLU A 6 11.45 -4.15 10.75
N ALA A 7 11.79 -2.87 10.61
CA ALA A 7 11.74 -1.91 11.70
C ALA A 7 10.93 -0.68 11.29
N ASP A 8 10.05 -0.24 12.18
CA ASP A 8 9.40 1.07 12.13
C ASP A 8 9.81 1.91 13.35
N SER A 9 9.21 3.09 13.50
CA SER A 9 9.48 3.99 14.63
C SER A 9 9.15 3.39 16.01
N LEU A 10 8.39 2.29 16.08
CA LEU A 10 8.02 1.60 17.30
C LEU A 10 8.89 0.35 17.54
N GLY A 11 9.87 0.08 16.68
CA GLY A 11 10.85 -1.00 16.82
C GLY A 11 10.69 -2.11 15.78
N GLU A 12 11.33 -3.24 16.06
CA GLU A 12 11.36 -4.40 15.16
C GLU A 12 10.02 -5.17 15.13
N VAL A 13 9.68 -5.71 13.97
CA VAL A 13 8.49 -6.51 13.71
C VAL A 13 8.87 -7.72 12.84
N ASN A 14 8.45 -8.92 13.25
CA ASN A 14 8.60 -10.13 12.46
C ASN A 14 7.50 -10.23 11.41
N VAL A 15 7.84 -9.98 10.15
CA VAL A 15 6.91 -10.04 9.01
C VAL A 15 7.09 -11.37 8.28
N PRO A 16 6.02 -12.07 7.83
CA PRO A 16 6.18 -13.29 7.05
C PRO A 16 7.08 -13.08 5.82
N ALA A 17 8.04 -13.98 5.56
CA ALA A 17 9.06 -13.77 4.52
C ALA A 17 8.45 -13.54 3.12
N ASN A 18 7.33 -14.18 2.83
CA ASN A 18 6.61 -14.11 1.56
C ASN A 18 5.55 -12.99 1.48
N ALA A 19 5.35 -12.19 2.53
CA ALA A 19 4.42 -11.08 2.52
C ALA A 19 4.99 -9.88 1.72
N TYR A 20 4.11 -9.13 1.05
CA TYR A 20 4.44 -7.83 0.47
C TYR A 20 4.10 -6.66 1.40
N TRP A 21 3.22 -6.85 2.38
CA TRP A 21 3.03 -5.85 3.44
C TRP A 21 4.25 -5.83 4.37
N GLY A 22 4.43 -4.73 5.11
CA GLY A 22 5.61 -4.47 5.94
C GLY A 22 5.29 -4.39 7.43
N SER A 23 6.20 -3.78 8.19
CA SER A 23 6.10 -3.71 9.65
C SER A 23 4.83 -3.02 10.16
N GLN A 24 4.35 -1.96 9.51
CA GLN A 24 3.20 -1.19 10.02
C GLN A 24 1.89 -1.94 9.79
N ALA A 25 1.70 -2.56 8.61
CA ALA A 25 0.56 -3.42 8.36
C ALA A 25 0.57 -4.66 9.26
N GLU A 26 1.73 -5.29 9.46
CA GLU A 26 1.85 -6.45 10.34
C GLU A 26 1.54 -6.10 11.79
N ARG A 27 2.01 -4.94 12.26
CA ARG A 27 1.67 -4.41 13.59
C ARG A 27 0.17 -4.19 13.71
N SER A 28 -0.46 -3.57 12.72
CA SER A 28 -1.92 -3.35 12.73
C SER A 28 -2.69 -4.67 12.72
N ARG A 29 -2.26 -5.65 11.91
CA ARG A 29 -2.87 -6.98 11.82
C ARG A 29 -2.86 -7.71 13.17
N ASN A 30 -1.79 -7.55 13.94
CA ASN A 30 -1.65 -8.16 15.26
C ASN A 30 -2.39 -7.40 16.38
N LEU A 31 -2.51 -6.08 16.27
CA LEU A 31 -3.19 -5.25 17.28
C LEU A 31 -4.72 -5.25 17.14
N PHE A 32 -5.25 -5.39 15.92
CA PHE A 32 -6.68 -5.24 15.63
C PHE A 32 -7.32 -6.47 14.95
N PRO A 33 -7.23 -7.69 15.53
CA PRO A 33 -7.94 -8.86 15.01
C PRO A 33 -9.41 -8.84 15.44
N ILE A 34 -10.19 -7.89 14.90
CA ILE A 34 -11.57 -7.62 15.38
C ILE A 34 -12.60 -8.51 14.70
N SER A 35 -12.62 -8.52 13.37
CA SER A 35 -13.65 -9.19 12.56
C SER A 35 -13.09 -10.34 11.72
N GLY A 36 -11.80 -10.29 11.38
CA GLY A 36 -11.19 -11.17 10.39
C GLY A 36 -11.56 -10.81 8.95
N MET A 37 -12.26 -9.69 8.72
CA MET A 37 -12.58 -9.17 7.39
C MET A 37 -11.56 -8.11 6.99
N THR A 38 -11.12 -8.14 5.74
CA THR A 38 -10.26 -7.10 5.17
C THR A 38 -11.08 -6.00 4.50
N GLU A 39 -10.42 -4.93 4.08
CA GLU A 39 -11.05 -3.86 3.30
C GLU A 39 -11.70 -4.38 2.01
N HIS A 40 -12.77 -3.69 1.59
CA HIS A 40 -13.53 -4.07 0.40
C HIS A 40 -12.62 -4.04 -0.85
N PRO A 41 -12.74 -4.97 -1.82
CA PRO A 41 -11.89 -4.99 -3.02
C PRO A 41 -11.85 -3.66 -3.79
N LYS A 42 -12.99 -2.98 -3.94
CA LYS A 42 -13.05 -1.63 -4.55
C LYS A 42 -12.37 -0.53 -3.73
N MET A 43 -12.24 -0.68 -2.41
CA MET A 43 -11.44 0.24 -1.59
C MET A 43 -9.96 0.06 -1.90
N ILE A 44 -9.50 -1.19 -2.01
CA ILE A 44 -8.13 -1.52 -2.45
C ILE A 44 -7.87 -0.95 -3.84
N ASP A 45 -8.76 -1.21 -4.81
CA ASP A 45 -8.61 -0.68 -6.17
C ASP A 45 -8.54 0.85 -6.18
N ALA A 46 -9.45 1.53 -5.47
CA ALA A 46 -9.47 2.99 -5.39
C ALA A 46 -8.18 3.55 -4.78
N TYR A 47 -7.65 2.91 -3.74
CA TYR A 47 -6.40 3.33 -3.11
C TYR A 47 -5.20 3.13 -4.04
N VAL A 48 -5.15 1.99 -4.73
CA VAL A 48 -4.05 1.66 -5.65
C VAL A 48 -4.07 2.59 -6.87
N MET A 49 -5.26 2.89 -7.42
CA MET A 49 -5.40 3.90 -8.48
C MET A 49 -4.90 5.27 -8.02
N LEU A 50 -5.23 5.67 -6.78
CA LEU A 50 -4.74 6.91 -6.19
C LEU A 50 -3.21 6.92 -6.11
N LYS A 51 -2.59 5.86 -5.56
CA LYS A 51 -1.13 5.77 -5.44
C LYS A 51 -0.43 5.80 -6.80
N LYS A 52 -1.00 5.12 -7.80
CA LYS A 52 -0.52 5.20 -9.18
C LYS A 52 -0.58 6.63 -9.71
N ALA A 53 -1.71 7.31 -9.56
CA ALA A 53 -1.89 8.68 -10.03
C ALA A 53 -0.89 9.65 -9.36
N CYS A 54 -0.66 9.52 -8.05
CA CYS A 54 0.33 10.32 -7.33
C CYS A 54 1.76 10.04 -7.81
N ALA A 55 2.14 8.78 -8.02
CA ALA A 55 3.47 8.44 -8.54
C ALA A 55 3.72 9.04 -9.93
N VAL A 56 2.75 8.92 -10.84
CA VAL A 56 2.82 9.50 -12.19
C VAL A 56 2.93 11.03 -12.13
N ALA A 57 2.08 11.69 -11.34
CA ALA A 57 2.11 13.14 -11.19
C ALA A 57 3.45 13.64 -10.61
N ASN A 58 3.98 12.95 -9.59
CA ASN A 58 5.27 13.31 -9.00
C ASN A 58 6.43 13.12 -9.99
N ALA A 59 6.38 12.13 -10.89
CA ALA A 59 7.37 11.95 -11.94
C ALA A 59 7.27 12.99 -13.07
N GLU A 60 6.07 13.47 -13.39
CA GLU A 60 5.86 14.57 -14.33
C GLU A 60 6.37 15.91 -13.79
N LEU A 61 6.41 16.06 -12.46
CA LEU A 61 6.90 17.24 -11.76
C LEU A 61 8.38 17.14 -11.35
N ASP A 62 9.09 16.08 -11.77
CA ASP A 62 10.47 15.78 -11.38
C ASP A 62 10.71 15.71 -9.84
N LEU A 63 9.66 15.39 -9.08
CA LEU A 63 9.70 15.24 -7.61
C LEU A 63 10.04 13.81 -7.18
N LEU A 64 9.85 12.85 -8.09
CA LEU A 64 10.14 11.44 -7.89
C LEU A 64 10.95 10.93 -9.08
N ASP A 65 11.99 10.13 -8.82
CA ASP A 65 12.76 9.48 -9.87
C ASP A 65 11.84 8.67 -10.80
N ARG A 66 12.01 8.83 -12.11
CA ARG A 66 11.11 8.23 -13.09
C ARG A 66 11.13 6.70 -13.03
N ALA A 67 12.28 6.06 -12.80
CA ALA A 67 12.33 4.61 -12.69
C ALA A 67 11.60 4.11 -11.43
N VAL A 68 11.70 4.84 -10.32
CA VAL A 68 10.92 4.55 -9.10
C VAL A 68 9.42 4.72 -9.35
N ALA A 69 9.01 5.82 -9.97
CA ALA A 69 7.61 6.08 -10.26
C ALA A 69 7.01 5.04 -11.22
N ASP A 70 7.74 4.67 -12.27
CA ASP A 70 7.33 3.67 -13.24
C ASP A 70 7.20 2.29 -12.58
N ALA A 71 8.12 1.93 -11.66
CA ALA A 71 8.02 0.69 -10.90
C ALA A 71 6.82 0.67 -9.93
N ILE A 72 6.50 1.80 -9.28
CA ILE A 72 5.29 1.94 -8.45
C ILE A 72 4.02 1.82 -9.31
N ALA A 73 4.00 2.47 -10.48
CA ALA A 73 2.88 2.40 -11.40
C ALA A 73 2.67 0.98 -11.94
N GLN A 74 3.75 0.26 -12.26
CA GLN A 74 3.69 -1.14 -12.66
C GLN A 74 3.18 -2.03 -11.50
N ALA A 75 3.69 -1.86 -10.28
CA ALA A 75 3.19 -2.59 -9.11
C ALA A 75 1.69 -2.34 -8.88
N ALA A 76 1.24 -1.10 -9.06
CA ALA A 76 -0.16 -0.75 -8.97
C ALA A 76 -0.99 -1.43 -10.07
N ASP A 77 -0.50 -1.47 -11.30
CA ASP A 77 -1.17 -2.16 -12.41
C ASP A 77 -1.28 -3.68 -12.19
N GLU A 78 -0.28 -4.31 -11.59
CA GLU A 78 -0.35 -5.73 -11.22
C GLU A 78 -1.47 -5.98 -10.18
N VAL A 79 -1.57 -5.11 -9.16
CA VAL A 79 -2.64 -5.21 -8.15
C VAL A 79 -4.01 -5.00 -8.80
N LEU A 80 -4.17 -3.93 -9.58
CA LEU A 80 -5.42 -3.64 -10.29
C LEU A 80 -5.79 -4.76 -11.27
N GLY A 81 -4.80 -5.41 -11.88
CA GLY A 81 -4.95 -6.58 -12.73
C GLY A 81 -5.35 -7.88 -12.03
N GLY A 82 -5.51 -7.87 -10.69
CA GLY A 82 -5.95 -9.04 -9.92
C GLY A 82 -4.83 -9.77 -9.18
N SER A 83 -3.58 -9.32 -9.26
CA SER A 83 -2.47 -9.91 -8.51
C SER A 83 -2.43 -9.36 -7.07
N LEU A 84 -1.72 -10.07 -6.17
CA LEU A 84 -1.42 -9.61 -4.80
C LEU A 84 -2.66 -9.27 -3.94
N ARG A 85 -3.84 -9.81 -4.27
CA ARG A 85 -5.09 -9.49 -3.57
C ARG A 85 -5.12 -9.95 -2.12
N ASP A 86 -4.32 -10.94 -1.78
CA ASP A 86 -4.11 -11.47 -0.43
C ASP A 86 -3.13 -10.64 0.40
N GLN A 87 -2.51 -9.59 -0.16
CA GLN A 87 -1.48 -8.78 0.50
C GLN A 87 -2.02 -7.59 1.29
N PHE A 88 -3.34 -7.50 1.46
CA PHE A 88 -4.01 -6.44 2.20
C PHE A 88 -4.70 -6.98 3.47
N PRO A 89 -3.95 -7.51 4.45
CA PRO A 89 -4.51 -8.29 5.55
C PRO A 89 -5.04 -7.43 6.72
N VAL A 90 -4.96 -6.10 6.64
CA VAL A 90 -5.45 -5.21 7.71
C VAL A 90 -6.97 -5.33 7.83
N ASP A 91 -7.45 -5.55 9.06
CA ASP A 91 -8.88 -5.68 9.38
C ASP A 91 -9.63 -4.37 9.06
N VAL A 92 -10.84 -4.45 8.50
CA VAL A 92 -11.65 -3.27 8.15
C VAL A 92 -11.94 -2.35 9.36
N PHE A 93 -11.92 -2.88 10.59
CA PHE A 93 -12.04 -2.10 11.82
C PHE A 93 -10.68 -1.60 12.36
N HIS A 94 -9.73 -1.32 11.46
CA HIS A 94 -8.40 -0.78 11.82
C HIS A 94 -8.47 0.60 12.49
N MET A 95 -7.47 0.89 13.31
CA MET A 95 -7.32 2.18 14.02
C MET A 95 -6.61 3.22 13.14
N GLY A 96 -6.68 4.49 13.56
CA GLY A 96 -5.85 5.55 13.02
C GLY A 96 -6.47 6.25 11.82
N ALA A 97 -7.80 6.25 11.71
CA ALA A 97 -8.56 6.96 10.67
C ALA A 97 -8.09 6.63 9.24
N GLY A 98 -7.74 5.37 8.98
CA GLY A 98 -7.22 4.94 7.68
C GLY A 98 -5.71 4.76 7.59
N THR A 99 -4.95 5.13 8.62
CA THR A 99 -3.48 5.14 8.57
C THR A 99 -2.93 3.73 8.34
N SER A 100 -3.45 2.74 9.07
CA SER A 100 -3.02 1.33 8.90
C SER A 100 -3.24 0.84 7.48
N PHE A 101 -4.39 1.17 6.87
CA PHE A 101 -4.67 0.75 5.49
C PHE A 101 -3.84 1.54 4.46
N ASN A 102 -3.65 2.85 4.65
CA ASN A 102 -2.74 3.66 3.83
C ASN A 102 -1.35 3.03 3.80
N MET A 103 -0.82 2.68 4.98
CA MET A 103 0.50 2.08 5.09
C MET A 103 0.57 0.67 4.55
N ASN A 104 -0.49 -0.14 4.70
CA ASN A 104 -0.56 -1.44 4.04
C ASN A 104 -0.43 -1.31 2.52
N VAL A 105 -1.15 -0.37 1.89
CA VAL A 105 -1.03 -0.13 0.45
C VAL A 105 0.35 0.37 0.08
N ASN A 106 0.91 1.30 0.86
CA ASN A 106 2.25 1.83 0.63
C ASN A 106 3.32 0.73 0.67
N GLU A 107 3.31 -0.12 1.69
CA GLU A 107 4.27 -1.21 1.88
C GLU A 107 4.18 -2.25 0.77
N VAL A 108 2.96 -2.66 0.37
CA VAL A 108 2.75 -3.62 -0.72
C VAL A 108 3.32 -3.09 -2.03
N LEU A 109 2.97 -1.85 -2.40
CA LEU A 109 3.46 -1.24 -3.63
C LEU A 109 4.97 -0.99 -3.59
N ALA A 110 5.50 -0.56 -2.44
CA ALA A 110 6.94 -0.33 -2.27
C ALA A 110 7.74 -1.63 -2.45
N ASN A 111 7.35 -2.71 -1.75
CA ASN A 111 8.03 -3.99 -1.86
C ASN A 111 7.94 -4.56 -3.27
N ARG A 112 6.80 -4.41 -3.94
CA ARG A 112 6.67 -4.91 -5.32
C ARG A 112 7.49 -4.08 -6.31
N ALA A 113 7.50 -2.76 -6.16
CA ALA A 113 8.34 -1.87 -6.96
C ALA A 113 9.84 -2.11 -6.72
N GLU A 114 10.24 -2.38 -5.47
CA GLU A 114 11.62 -2.76 -5.12
C GLU A 114 12.03 -4.04 -5.87
N GLU A 115 11.19 -5.08 -5.90
CA GLU A 115 11.45 -6.30 -6.68
C GLU A 115 11.52 -6.05 -8.19
N ILE A 116 10.63 -5.21 -8.74
CA ILE A 116 10.65 -4.83 -10.16
C ILE A 116 11.99 -4.19 -10.53
N LEU A 117 12.58 -3.42 -9.62
CA LEU A 117 13.90 -2.83 -9.77
C LEU A 117 15.06 -3.80 -9.44
N GLY A 118 14.77 -5.05 -9.10
CA GLY A 118 15.77 -6.08 -8.76
C GLY A 118 16.32 -5.98 -7.35
N GLY A 119 15.59 -5.35 -6.43
CA GLY A 119 15.84 -5.40 -4.99
C GLY A 119 15.09 -6.54 -4.30
N GLU A 120 15.13 -6.54 -2.96
CA GLU A 120 14.48 -7.55 -2.12
C GLU A 120 13.48 -6.89 -1.15
N ARG A 121 12.41 -7.61 -0.82
CA ARG A 121 11.36 -7.14 0.09
C ARG A 121 11.92 -6.78 1.47
N GLY A 122 11.36 -5.72 2.07
CA GLY A 122 11.71 -5.21 3.39
C GLY A 122 13.01 -4.42 3.43
N GLN A 123 13.79 -4.36 2.33
CA GLN A 123 15.01 -3.55 2.31
C GLN A 123 14.75 -2.07 2.04
N TYR A 124 13.69 -1.76 1.27
CA TYR A 124 13.26 -0.40 0.93
C TYR A 124 14.42 0.54 0.49
N LYS A 125 15.42 -0.01 -0.20
CA LYS A 125 16.65 0.73 -0.58
C LYS A 125 16.40 1.66 -1.75
N ARG A 126 15.51 1.28 -2.67
CA ARG A 126 15.18 2.03 -3.89
C ARG A 126 13.78 2.61 -3.79
N VAL A 127 12.86 1.88 -3.17
CA VAL A 127 11.47 2.29 -3.01
C VAL A 127 11.06 2.19 -1.55
N ASN A 128 11.10 3.34 -0.88
CA ASN A 128 10.57 3.53 0.47
C ASN A 128 9.04 3.78 0.46
N PRO A 129 8.25 3.10 1.33
CA PRO A 129 6.80 3.27 1.39
C PRO A 129 6.36 4.68 1.79
N ASN A 130 7.12 5.39 2.62
CA ASN A 130 6.80 6.76 3.01
C ASN A 130 7.39 7.77 2.02
N ASP A 131 8.69 7.65 1.72
CA ASP A 131 9.39 8.70 0.97
C ASP A 131 9.12 8.66 -0.54
N HIS A 132 8.61 7.54 -1.08
CA HIS A 132 8.33 7.42 -2.51
C HIS A 132 6.84 7.15 -2.77
N VAL A 133 6.30 6.04 -2.26
CA VAL A 133 4.89 5.67 -2.53
C VAL A 133 3.92 6.68 -1.90
N ASN A 134 4.27 7.23 -0.75
CA ASN A 134 3.48 8.23 -0.03
C ASN A 134 4.01 9.67 -0.21
N TYR A 135 4.90 9.92 -1.18
CA TYR A 135 5.46 11.26 -1.39
C TYR A 135 4.35 12.27 -1.69
N GLY A 136 4.37 13.40 -0.96
CA GLY A 136 3.41 14.49 -1.11
C GLY A 136 1.99 14.17 -0.64
N GLN A 137 1.80 13.09 0.13
CA GLN A 137 0.49 12.59 0.54
C GLN A 137 0.40 12.42 2.06
N SER A 138 -0.81 12.48 2.60
CA SER A 138 -1.15 12.09 3.97
C SER A 138 -2.37 11.15 3.95
N THR A 139 -2.53 10.33 4.98
CA THR A 139 -3.78 9.56 5.16
C THR A 139 -5.01 10.47 5.14
N ASN A 140 -4.86 11.71 5.62
CA ASN A 140 -5.94 12.68 5.76
C ASN A 140 -6.51 13.18 4.42
N ASP A 141 -5.74 13.09 3.33
CA ASP A 141 -6.22 13.35 1.96
C ASP A 141 -6.43 12.05 1.19
N THR A 142 -5.55 11.06 1.32
CA THR A 142 -5.62 9.83 0.53
C THR A 142 -6.81 8.95 0.90
N PHE A 143 -7.08 8.74 2.19
CA PHE A 143 -8.19 7.89 2.63
C PHE A 143 -9.56 8.44 2.22
N PRO A 144 -9.93 9.71 2.53
CA PRO A 144 -11.22 10.24 2.09
C PRO A 144 -11.34 10.43 0.57
N THR A 145 -10.22 10.51 -0.17
CA THR A 145 -10.24 10.50 -1.64
C THR A 145 -10.55 9.10 -2.17
N ALA A 146 -9.85 8.08 -1.69
CA ALA A 146 -10.11 6.68 -2.07
C ALA A 146 -11.55 6.26 -1.74
N MET A 147 -12.09 6.67 -0.58
CA MET A 147 -13.50 6.44 -0.23
C MET A 147 -14.48 7.02 -1.27
N ARG A 148 -14.22 8.23 -1.77
CA ARG A 148 -15.07 8.87 -2.80
C ARG A 148 -14.97 8.15 -4.14
N VAL A 149 -13.76 7.74 -4.54
CA VAL A 149 -13.54 6.96 -5.76
C VAL A 149 -14.23 5.60 -5.66
N MET A 150 -14.06 4.88 -4.55
CA MET A 150 -14.76 3.62 -4.28
C MET A 150 -16.28 3.80 -4.34
N SER A 151 -16.82 4.82 -3.68
CA SER A 151 -18.27 5.10 -3.70
C SER A 151 -18.77 5.30 -5.13
N ARG A 152 -18.01 6.05 -5.94
CA ARG A 152 -18.32 6.25 -7.35
C ARG A 152 -18.26 4.96 -8.17
N MET A 153 -17.28 4.08 -7.92
CA MET A 153 -17.17 2.76 -8.54
C MET A 153 -18.30 1.80 -8.13
N MET A 154 -18.78 1.89 -6.88
CA MET A 154 -19.88 1.07 -6.38
C MET A 154 -21.23 1.52 -6.93
N LEU A 155 -21.46 2.83 -7.02
CA LEU A 155 -22.67 3.38 -7.63
C LEU A 155 -22.81 2.96 -9.10
N GLN A 156 -21.68 2.78 -9.79
CA GLN A 156 -21.64 2.34 -11.18
C GLN A 156 -22.11 0.89 -11.36
N ASP A 157 -21.88 0.02 -10.37
CA ASP A 157 -22.32 -1.38 -10.41
C ASP A 157 -23.81 -1.54 -10.06
N LEU A 158 -24.39 -0.53 -9.41
CA LEU A 158 -25.81 -0.53 -9.02
C LEU A 158 -26.73 -0.10 -10.17
N LEU A 159 -26.21 0.70 -11.10
CA LEU A 159 -26.94 1.29 -12.24
C LEU A 159 -26.84 0.40 -13.48
#